data_AF-Q03TF7-F1
#
_entry.id   AF-Q03TF7-F1
#
_cell.length_a   1.000
_cell.length_b   1.000
_cell.length_c   1.000
_cell.angle_alpha   90.00
_cell.angle_beta   90.00
_cell.angle_gamma   90.00
#
_symmetry.space_group_name_H-M   'P 1'
#
loop_
_entity.id
_entity.type
_entity.pdbx_description
1 polymer ?
#
loop_
_entity_poly.entity_id
_entity_poly.type
_entity_poly.pdbx_seq_one_letter_code
_entity_poly.pdbx_strand_id
1 'polypeptide(L)' 'MKWLESNLVVIFWSVIFGEVVGYIGGTLEQMTWKPLQLGILMAVVAVVAVNGIALLSRDDQASSEK' A
#
# COMPACT_ATOMS: atom_id res chain seq x y z
N MET A 1 8.66 -14.12 11.66
CA MET A 1 8.81 -12.71 12.08
C MET A 1 8.93 -11.77 10.89
N LYS A 2 9.79 -12.07 9.89
CA LYS A 2 9.95 -11.30 8.63
C LYS A 2 8.67 -10.85 7.91
N TRP A 3 7.63 -11.69 7.84
CA TRP A 3 6.37 -11.32 7.16
C TRP A 3 5.59 -10.22 7.90
N LEU A 4 5.54 -10.31 9.23
CA LEU A 4 4.88 -9.31 10.07
C LEU A 4 5.64 -7.98 10.06
N GLU A 5 6.98 -8.05 10.16
CA GLU A 5 7.88 -6.89 10.08
C GLU A 5 7.71 -6.16 8.74
N SER A 6 7.66 -6.89 7.62
CA SER A 6 7.45 -6.32 6.30
C SER A 6 6.11 -5.58 6.19
N ASN A 7 5.01 -6.21 6.65
CA ASN A 7 3.69 -5.58 6.61
C ASN A 7 3.60 -4.33 7.51
N LEU A 8 4.26 -4.32 8.67
CA LEU A 8 4.37 -3.13 9.53
C LEU A 8 5.06 -1.97 8.80
N VAL A 9 6.16 -2.25 8.11
CA VAL A 9 6.89 -1.24 7.31
C VAL A 9 6.01 -0.73 6.16
N VAL A 10 5.31 -1.63 5.46
CA VAL A 10 4.38 -1.27 4.38
C VAL A 10 3.26 -0.36 4.90
N ILE A 11 2.63 -0.70 6.03
CA ILE A 11 1.58 0.13 6.65
C ILE A 11 2.12 1.51 7.03
N PHE A 12 3.28 1.56 7.68
CA PHE A 12 3.89 2.84 8.08
C PHE A 12 4.13 3.77 6.88
N TRP A 13 4.77 3.26 5.82
CA TRP A 13 5.10 4.09 4.66
C TRP A 13 3.89 4.42 3.79
N SER A 14 2.91 3.54 3.68
CA SER A 14 1.71 3.78 2.88
C SER A 14 0.80 4.85 3.47
N VAL A 15 0.73 4.97 4.80
CA VAL A 15 0.00 6.07 5.46
C VAL A 15 0.65 7.42 5.11
N ILE A 16 1.97 7.55 5.30
CA ILE A 16 2.71 8.78 5.00
C ILE A 16 2.61 9.12 3.52
N PHE A 17 2.79 8.13 2.64
CA PHE A 17 2.65 8.31 1.20
C PHE A 17 1.24 8.77 0.81
N GLY A 18 0.21 8.18 1.42
CA GLY A 18 -1.18 8.56 1.18
C GLY A 18 -1.50 9.99 1.59
N GLU A 19 -0.90 10.49 2.67
CA GLU A 19 -1.04 11.89 3.07
C GLU A 19 -0.38 12.84 2.07
N VAL A 20 0.84 12.53 1.61
CA VAL A 20 1.56 13.36 0.62
C VAL A 20 0.79 13.42 -0.70
N VAL A 21 0.37 12.27 -1.24
CA VAL A 21 -0.42 12.21 -2.48
C VAL A 21 -1.78 12.89 -2.29
N GLY A 22 -2.43 12.64 -1.16
CA GLY A 22 -3.72 13.25 -0.82
C GLY A 22 -3.67 14.77 -0.73
N TYR A 23 -2.60 15.32 -0.15
CA TYR A 23 -2.39 16.77 -0.05
C TYR A 23 -2.19 17.39 -1.44
N ILE A 24 -1.34 16.77 -2.27
CA ILE A 24 -1.11 17.21 -3.65
C ILE A 24 -2.42 17.16 -4.44
N GLY A 25 -3.11 16.01 -4.44
CA GLY A 25 -4.38 15.82 -5.15
C GLY A 25 -5.48 16.79 -4.69
N GLY A 26 -5.64 16.97 -3.38
CA GLY A 26 -6.60 17.93 -2.83
C GLY A 26 -6.32 19.38 -3.25
N THR A 27 -5.04 19.75 -3.36
CA THR A 27 -4.61 21.07 -3.84
C THR A 27 -4.91 21.26 -5.33
N LEU A 28 -4.70 20.21 -6.14
CA LEU A 28 -4.95 20.25 -7.58
C LEU A 28 -6.44 20.30 -7.93
N GLU A 29 -7.27 19.52 -7.22
CA GLU A 29 -8.70 19.38 -7.52
C GLU A 29 -9.60 20.32 -6.69
N GLN A 30 -9.01 21.19 -5.85
CA GLN A 30 -9.73 22.03 -4.87
C GLN A 30 -10.70 21.22 -3.98
N MET A 31 -10.37 19.94 -3.76
CA MET A 31 -11.18 19.02 -2.97
C MET A 31 -10.80 19.10 -1.49
N THR A 32 -11.78 18.90 -0.59
CA THR A 32 -11.53 18.73 0.84
C THR A 32 -10.62 17.55 1.13
N TRP A 33 -9.39 17.83 1.55
CA TRP A 33 -8.43 16.83 1.99
C TRP A 33 -8.79 16.31 3.38
N LYS A 34 -8.92 14.98 3.51
CA LYS A 34 -9.20 14.26 4.77
C LYS A 34 -8.04 13.31 5.09
N PRO A 35 -7.02 13.76 5.85
CA PRO A 35 -5.75 13.04 6.02
C PRO A 35 -5.92 11.62 6.55
N LEU A 36 -6.68 11.47 7.65
CA LEU A 36 -6.92 10.18 8.30
C LEU A 36 -7.59 9.17 7.37
N GLN A 37 -8.58 9.62 6.59
CA GLN A 37 -9.33 8.76 5.68
C GLN A 37 -8.44 8.26 4.54
N LEU A 38 -7.62 9.16 3.96
CA LEU A 38 -6.68 8.83 2.90
C LEU A 38 -5.53 7.93 3.39
N GLY A 39 -4.99 8.20 4.58
CA GLY A 39 -3.94 7.38 5.17
C GLY A 39 -4.39 5.93 5.41
N ILE A 40 -5.57 5.75 6.01
CA ILE A 40 -6.14 4.40 6.24
C ILE A 40 -6.44 3.70 4.92
N LEU A 41 -7.05 4.41 3.96
CA LEU A 41 -7.35 3.84 2.63
C LEU A 41 -6.07 3.34 1.95
N MET A 42 -5.01 4.17 1.93
CA MET A 42 -3.75 3.82 1.31
C MET A 42 -3.03 2.67 2.03
N ALA A 43 -3.16 2.57 3.36
CA ALA A 43 -2.64 1.43 4.11
C ALA A 43 -3.31 0.12 3.70
N VAL A 44 -4.64 0.10 3.58
CA VAL A 44 -5.39 -1.10 3.16
C VAL A 44 -5.00 -1.49 1.74
N VAL A 45 -4.98 -0.52 0.81
CA VAL A 45 -4.61 -0.76 -0.60
C VAL A 45 -3.19 -1.32 -0.70
N ALA A 46 -2.22 -0.73 0.02
CA ALA A 46 -0.84 -1.16 -0.02
C ALA A 46 -0.65 -2.59 0.54
N VAL A 47 -1.30 -2.92 1.65
CA VAL A 47 -1.25 -4.28 2.23
C VAL A 47 -1.83 -5.30 1.24
N VAL A 48 -2.98 -5.01 0.63
CA VAL A 48 -3.59 -5.92 -0.35
C VAL A 48 -2.70 -6.07 -1.58
N ALA A 49 -2.18 -4.97 -2.12
CA ALA A 49 -1.33 -4.99 -3.32
C ALA A 49 -0.03 -5.76 -3.07
N VAL A 50 0.69 -5.48 -1.99
CA VAL A 50 1.98 -6.12 -1.69
C VAL A 50 1.82 -7.61 -1.43
N ASN A 51 0.81 -8.02 -0.64
CA ASN A 51 0.57 -9.44 -0.39
C ASN A 51 0.01 -10.14 -1.63
N GLY A 52 -0.84 -9.48 -2.42
CA GLY A 52 -1.35 -10.01 -3.69
C GLY A 52 -0.24 -10.29 -4.69
N ILE A 53 0.67 -9.34 -4.90
CA ILE A 53 1.85 -9.52 -5.76
C ILE A 53 2.73 -10.66 -5.22
N ALA A 54 2.99 -10.69 -3.91
CA ALA A 54 3.80 -11.74 -3.31
C ALA A 54 3.20 -13.15 -3.49
N LEU A 55 1.87 -13.28 -3.49
CA LEU A 55 1.18 -14.54 -3.78
C LEU A 55 1.32 -14.91 -5.26
N LEU A 56 1.03 -13.97 -6.16
CA LEU A 56 1.11 -14.19 -7.60
C LEU A 56 2.53 -14.59 -8.04
N SER A 57 3.55 -13.91 -7.50
CA SER A 57 4.95 -14.22 -7.79
C SER A 57 5.40 -15.58 -7.26
N ARG A 58 4.71 -16.18 -6.28
CA ARG A 58 5.03 -17.54 -5.81
C ARG A 58 4.50 -18.61 -6.77
N ASP A 59 3.33 -18.37 -7.37
CA ASP A 59 2.74 -19.30 -8.33
C ASP A 59 3.56 -19.36 -9.63
N ASP A 60 4.07 -18.22 -10.12
CA ASP A 60 4.94 -18.17 -11.30
C ASP A 60 6.24 -18.98 -11.12
N GLN A 61 6.87 -18.89 -9.94
CA GLN A 61 8.11 -19.62 -9.66
C GLN A 61 7.89 -21.14 -9.60
N ALA A 62 6.77 -21.58 -9.00
CA ALA A 62 6.42 -23.00 -8.92
C ALA A 62 6.10 -23.63 -10.29
N SER A 63 5.67 -22.82 -11.27
CA SER A 63 5.45 -23.26 -12.65
C SER A 63 6.74 -23.37 -13.46
N SER A 64 7.77 -22.58 -13.17
CA SER A 64 9.03 -22.59 -13.93
C SER A 64 9.97 -23.73 -13.54
N GLU A 65 9.72 -24.39 -12.41
CA GLU A 65 10.54 -25.51 -11.88
C GLU A 65 10.05 -26.90 -12.32
N LYS A 66 8.97 -26.97 -13.12
CA LYS A 66 8.44 -28.21 -13.72
C LYS A 66 8.79 -28.30 -15.20
#